data_AF-A0A958CZ98-F1
#
_entry.id   AF-A0A958CZ98-F1
#
_cell.length_a   1.000
_cell.length_b   1.000
_cell.length_c   1.000
_cell.angle_alpha   90.00
_cell.angle_beta   90.00
_cell.angle_gamma   90.00
#
_symmetry.space_group_name_H-M   'P 1'
#
loop_
_entity.id
_entity.type
_entity.pdbx_description
1 polymer ?
#
loop_
_entity_poly.entity_id
_entity_poly.type
_entity_poly.pdbx_seq_one_letter_code
_entity_poly.pdbx_strand_id
1 'polypeptide(L)'
;MSEKYSLHTHSLIVKPVGLPIYCEEATTVSIDDEGGGLFVELSQHHADGRSRITVDYDEWPLIVAAVNAMFDEIAKMEAEDK
;
A
#
# COMPACT_ATOMS: atom_id res chain seq x y z
N MET A 1 -3.92 -24.84 -12.54
CA MET A 1 -3.92 -24.08 -11.28
C MET A 1 -5.21 -24.42 -10.58
N SER A 2 -5.18 -24.79 -9.29
CA SER A 2 -6.41 -25.08 -8.54
C SER A 2 -7.23 -23.79 -8.42
N GLU A 3 -8.53 -23.83 -8.75
CA GLU A 3 -9.48 -22.70 -8.58
C GLU A 3 -9.75 -22.34 -7.10
N LYS A 4 -9.02 -22.94 -6.16
CA LYS A 4 -9.20 -22.74 -4.72
C LYS A 4 -8.55 -21.44 -4.20
N TYR A 5 -7.55 -20.90 -4.88
CA TYR A 5 -6.77 -19.77 -4.37
C TYR A 5 -6.59 -18.70 -5.46
N SER A 6 -6.92 -17.44 -5.13
CA SER A 6 -6.53 -16.26 -5.90
C SER A 6 -5.28 -15.62 -5.30
N LEU A 7 -4.56 -14.85 -6.12
CA LEU A 7 -3.41 -14.05 -5.71
C LEU A 7 -3.72 -12.59 -6.01
N HIS A 8 -3.54 -11.74 -5.01
CA HIS A 8 -3.69 -10.31 -5.16
C HIS A 8 -2.49 -9.56 -4.60
N THR A 9 -2.25 -8.37 -5.15
CA THR A 9 -1.24 -7.48 -4.57
C THR A 9 -1.81 -6.83 -3.31
N HIS A 10 -1.21 -7.12 -2.15
CA HIS A 10 -1.67 -6.55 -0.88
C HIS A 10 -1.08 -5.15 -0.60
N SER A 11 0.17 -4.91 -0.97
CA SER A 11 0.84 -3.65 -0.67
C SER A 11 1.97 -3.29 -1.62
N LEU A 12 2.26 -1.99 -1.69
CA LEU A 12 3.42 -1.40 -2.34
C LEU A 12 4.20 -0.57 -1.32
N ILE A 13 5.52 -0.50 -1.48
CA ILE A 13 6.41 0.22 -0.57
C ILE A 13 7.18 1.27 -1.34
N VAL A 14 6.99 2.53 -0.96
CA VAL A 14 7.78 3.68 -1.44
C VAL A 14 8.89 3.91 -0.43
N LYS A 15 10.14 3.94 -0.90
CA LYS A 15 11.32 4.14 -0.04
C LYS A 15 12.47 4.76 -0.83
N PRO A 16 13.49 5.29 -0.14
CA PRO A 16 14.72 5.71 -0.81
C PRO A 16 15.42 4.58 -1.56
N VAL A 17 16.07 4.96 -2.66
CA VAL A 17 16.87 4.03 -3.47
C VAL A 17 18.08 3.54 -2.66
N GLY A 18 18.38 2.25 -2.73
CA GLY A 18 19.52 1.64 -2.02
C GLY A 18 19.28 1.28 -0.55
N LEU A 19 18.18 1.73 0.07
CA LEU A 19 17.82 1.33 1.44
C LEU A 19 17.10 -0.02 1.48
N PRO A 20 17.06 -0.72 2.63
CA PRO A 20 16.25 -1.92 2.79
C PRO A 20 14.75 -1.63 2.67
N ILE A 21 13.94 -2.68 2.48
CA ILE A 21 12.47 -2.56 2.44
C ILE A 21 11.94 -1.87 3.70
N TYR A 22 12.46 -2.27 4.85
CA TYR A 22 12.22 -1.58 6.11
C TYR A 22 13.26 -0.47 6.29
N CYS A 23 12.79 0.77 6.31
CA CYS A 23 13.53 1.94 6.78
C CYS A 23 12.53 2.96 7.34
N GLU A 24 13.02 3.93 8.13
CA GLU A 24 12.15 4.91 8.80
C GLU A 24 11.42 5.85 7.81
N GLU A 25 11.96 5.97 6.59
CA GLU A 25 11.41 6.75 5.48
C GLU A 25 10.54 5.89 4.53
N ALA A 26 10.30 4.62 4.84
CA ALA A 26 9.48 3.76 3.99
C ALA A 26 7.99 4.01 4.24
N THR A 27 7.28 4.45 3.20
CA THR A 27 5.82 4.52 3.16
C THR A 27 5.26 3.21 2.62
N THR A 28 4.50 2.49 3.44
CA THR A 28 3.73 1.32 3.01
C THR A 28 2.33 1.77 2.60
N VAL A 29 1.91 1.38 1.40
CA VAL A 29 0.57 1.60 0.86
C VAL A 29 -0.08 0.23 0.70
N SER A 30 -1.07 -0.08 1.51
CA SER A 30 -1.69 -1.42 1.61
C SER A 30 -3.20 -1.39 1.43
N ILE A 31 -3.77 -2.52 1.04
CA ILE A 31 -5.21 -2.76 1.06
C ILE A 31 -5.59 -3.33 2.43
N ASP A 32 -6.64 -2.81 3.02
CA ASP A 32 -7.25 -3.35 4.23
C ASP A 32 -8.75 -3.61 3.99
N ASP A 33 -9.32 -4.54 4.76
CA ASP A 33 -10.71 -5.02 4.69
C ASP A 33 -11.37 -4.98 6.07
N GLU A 34 -11.34 -3.81 6.70
CA GLU A 34 -12.09 -3.55 7.93
C GLU A 34 -13.38 -2.76 7.64
N GLY A 35 -14.45 -3.04 8.41
CA GLY A 35 -15.63 -2.17 8.43
C GLY A 35 -16.60 -2.28 7.24
N GLY A 36 -16.47 -3.30 6.39
CA GLY A 36 -17.47 -3.62 5.36
C GLY A 36 -17.10 -3.23 3.92
N GLY A 37 -15.82 -3.13 3.62
CA GLY A 37 -15.31 -2.98 2.25
C GLY A 37 -13.80 -2.71 2.23
N LEU A 38 -13.20 -2.91 1.05
CA LEU A 38 -11.77 -2.71 0.85
C LEU A 38 -11.41 -1.22 0.76
N PHE A 39 -10.32 -0.82 1.41
CA PHE A 39 -9.78 0.54 1.33
C PHE A 39 -8.24 0.53 1.31
N VAL A 40 -7.65 1.68 0.93
CA VAL A 40 -6.19 1.86 0.92
C VAL A 40 -5.73 2.53 2.21
N GLU A 41 -4.85 1.87 2.96
CA GLU A 41 -4.14 2.40 4.12
C GLU A 41 -2.74 2.89 3.71
N LEU A 42 -2.30 4.01 4.29
CA LEU A 42 -0.92 4.47 4.22
C LEU A 42 -0.30 4.47 5.61
N SER A 43 0.91 3.94 5.75
CA SER A 43 1.63 3.90 7.01
C SER A 43 3.14 4.15 6.83
N GLN A 44 3.75 4.80 7.82
CA GLN A 44 5.20 4.95 7.96
C GLN A 44 5.60 4.55 9.38
N HIS A 45 6.72 3.86 9.52
CA HIS A 45 7.24 3.43 10.82
C HIS A 45 8.37 4.35 11.26
N HIS A 46 8.06 5.36 12.06
CA HIS A 46 9.08 6.17 12.70
C HIS A 46 9.56 5.53 14.02
N ALA A 47 10.87 5.51 14.24
CA ALA A 47 11.47 4.99 15.47
C ALA A 47 11.03 5.77 16.73
N ASP A 48 10.53 7.00 16.57
CA ASP A 48 10.02 7.83 17.65
C ASP A 48 8.58 7.49 18.08
N GLY A 49 7.96 6.47 17.45
CA GLY A 49 6.61 6.02 17.77
C GLY A 49 5.50 6.97 17.33
N ARG A 50 5.79 7.98 16.50
CA ARG A 50 4.78 8.89 15.97
C ARG A 50 4.00 8.25 14.82
N SER A 51 2.69 8.31 14.90
CA SER A 51 1.76 7.94 13.82
C SER A 51 1.54 9.11 12.85
N ARG A 52 2.62 9.65 12.27
CA ARG A 52 2.54 10.69 11.25
C ARG A 52 3.17 10.17 9.97
N ILE A 53 2.56 10.48 8.83
CA ILE A 53 3.19 10.30 7.53
C ILE A 53 3.84 11.63 7.15
N THR A 54 5.13 11.58 6.86
CA THR A 54 5.92 12.73 6.41
C THR A 54 6.39 12.42 4.99
N VAL A 55 6.00 13.26 4.04
CA VAL A 55 6.25 13.07 2.61
C VAL A 55 6.96 14.30 2.06
N ASP A 56 7.98 14.10 1.24
CA ASP A 56 8.65 15.17 0.52
C ASP A 56 8.11 15.34 -0.92
N TYR A 57 8.63 16.35 -1.63
CA TYR A 57 8.19 16.68 -2.98
C TYR A 57 8.49 15.57 -4.01
N ASP A 58 9.60 14.84 -3.84
CA ASP A 58 10.04 13.83 -4.79
C ASP A 58 9.36 12.47 -4.54
N GLU A 59 9.01 12.19 -3.28
CA GLU A 59 8.28 10.99 -2.88
C GLU A 59 6.80 11.04 -3.30
N TRP A 60 6.18 12.23 -3.26
CA TRP A 60 4.74 12.37 -3.46
C TRP A 60 4.20 11.75 -4.76
N PRO A 61 4.80 11.95 -5.96
CA PRO A 61 4.33 11.32 -7.18
C PRO A 61 4.34 9.78 -7.12
N LEU A 62 5.31 9.19 -6.39
CA LEU A 62 5.41 7.74 -6.23
C LEU A 62 4.33 7.21 -5.29
N ILE A 63 4.02 7.93 -4.21
CA ILE A 63 2.90 7.58 -3.32
C ILE A 63 1.57 7.62 -4.07
N VAL A 64 1.33 8.66 -4.87
CA VAL A 64 0.10 8.76 -5.68
C VAL A 64 -0.02 7.57 -6.65
N ALA A 65 1.08 7.20 -7.32
CA ALA A 65 1.09 6.04 -8.21
C ALA A 65 0.80 4.73 -7.45
N ALA A 66 1.38 4.55 -6.26
CA ALA A 66 1.14 3.37 -5.42
C ALA A 66 -0.32 3.29 -4.94
N VAL A 67 -0.90 4.41 -4.49
CA VAL A 67 -2.30 4.48 -4.05
C VAL A 67 -3.25 4.13 -5.19
N ASN A 68 -3.04 4.70 -6.38
CA ASN A 68 -3.86 4.38 -7.55
C ASN A 68 -3.78 2.89 -7.91
N ALA A 69 -2.57 2.31 -7.87
CA ALA A 69 -2.38 0.89 -8.16
C ALA A 69 -3.12 -0.02 -7.15
N MET A 70 -3.22 0.37 -5.87
CA MET A 70 -4.00 -0.38 -4.87
C MET A 70 -5.51 -0.25 -5.10
N PHE A 71 -6.01 0.93 -5.47
CA PHE A 71 -7.42 1.07 -5.85
C PHE A 71 -7.78 0.29 -7.12
N ASP A 72 -6.89 0.25 -8.11
CA ASP A 72 -7.09 -0.58 -9.31
C ASP A 72 -7.14 -2.07 -8.95
N GLU A 73 -6.37 -2.50 -7.95
CA GLU A 73 -6.41 -3.87 -7.46
C GLU A 73 -7.72 -4.18 -6.70
N ILE A 74 -8.18 -3.27 -5.83
CA ILE A 74 -9.50 -3.37 -5.18
C ILE A 74 -10.60 -3.53 -6.22
N ALA A 75 -10.58 -2.73 -7.29
CA ALA A 75 -11.59 -2.79 -8.35
C ALA A 75 -11.60 -4.15 -9.08
N LYS A 76 -10.44 -4.82 -9.20
CA LYS A 76 -10.37 -6.18 -9.75
C LYS A 76 -10.96 -7.20 -8.79
N MET A 77 -10.60 -7.14 -7.50
CA MET A 77 -11.14 -8.04 -6.47
C MET A 77 -12.68 -7.97 -6.45
N GLU A 78 -13.25 -6.76 -6.40
CA GLU A 78 -14.71 -6.58 -6.39
C GLU A 78 -15.41 -7.02 -7.69
N ALA A 79 -14.69 -7.10 -8.81
CA ALA A 79 -15.22 -7.59 -10.07
C ALA A 79 -15.19 -9.13 -10.17
N GLU A 80 -14.23 -9.77 -9.50
CA GLU A 80 -14.14 -11.24 -9.40
C GLU A 80 -15.18 -11.83 -8.45
N ASP A 81 -15.60 -11.07 -7.43
CA ASP A 81 -16.63 -11.47 -6.46
C ASP A 81 -18.09 -11.35 -6.97
N LYS A 82 -18.30 -10.82 -8.18
CA LYS A 82 -19.62 -10.62 -8.81
C LYS A 82 -19.99 -11.73 -9.80
#